data_AF-A0A0Q0XYB2-F1
#
_entry.id   AF-A0A0Q0XYB2-F1
#
_cell.length_a   1.000
_cell.length_b   1.000
_cell.length_c   1.000
_cell.angle_alpha   90.00
_cell.angle_beta   90.00
_cell.angle_gamma   90.00
#
_symmetry.space_group_name_H-M   'P 1'
#
loop_
_entity.id
_entity.type
_entity.pdbx_description
1 polymer ?
#
loop_
_entity_poly.entity_id
_entity_poly.type
_entity_poly.pdbx_seq_one_letter_code
_entity_poly.pdbx_strand_id
1 'polypeptide(L)'
;MPAPTAVPGLVATPAPVPAGHIDTASGLFFTVHEFAELSDGREITLLDDRGWGMSGGGRTPDALRSELTIEEIARMVYMVLLPDWADFDHPLPPDLAAVEGSGGAQDWDLLAERLRAFGVVSTPAELVRVPRRLDLGDHLRAWLATPAD
;
A
#
# COMPACT_ATOMS: atom_id res chain seq x y z
N MET A 1 22.43 -55.29 -17.09
CA MET A 1 21.14 -54.58 -17.28
C MET A 1 20.86 -53.73 -16.04
N PRO A 2 21.42 -52.52 -15.93
CA PRO A 2 21.04 -51.57 -14.88
C PRO A 2 19.73 -50.84 -15.25
N ALA A 3 18.95 -50.48 -14.22
CA ALA A 3 17.67 -49.77 -14.32
C ALA A 3 17.82 -48.37 -14.95
N PRO A 4 16.77 -47.83 -15.60
CA PRO A 4 16.81 -46.46 -16.11
C PRO A 4 16.83 -45.46 -14.95
N THR A 5 17.85 -44.60 -14.97
CA THR A 5 18.02 -43.42 -14.12
C THR A 5 16.81 -42.50 -14.28
N ALA A 6 16.02 -42.34 -13.22
CA ALA A 6 15.01 -41.29 -13.17
C ALA A 6 15.72 -39.94 -13.08
N VAL A 7 15.66 -39.18 -14.17
CA VAL A 7 15.88 -37.72 -14.15
C VAL A 7 14.91 -37.13 -13.10
N PRO A 8 15.38 -36.37 -12.09
CA PRO A 8 14.49 -35.55 -11.30
C PRO A 8 13.89 -34.53 -12.28
N GLY A 9 12.65 -34.79 -12.69
CA GLY A 9 11.90 -33.87 -13.52
C GLY A 9 11.90 -32.50 -12.87
N LEU A 10 12.09 -31.47 -13.70
CA LEU A 10 11.74 -30.10 -13.33
C LEU A 10 10.43 -30.15 -12.55
N VAL A 11 10.50 -29.74 -11.28
CA VAL A 11 9.30 -29.45 -10.51
C VAL A 11 8.53 -28.47 -11.38
N ALA A 12 7.33 -28.88 -11.82
CA ALA A 12 6.47 -28.01 -12.58
C ALA A 12 6.37 -26.69 -11.82
N THR A 13 6.78 -25.59 -12.45
CA THR A 13 6.54 -24.25 -11.94
C THR A 13 5.10 -24.20 -11.47
N PRO A 14 4.81 -23.87 -10.20
CA PRO A 14 3.44 -23.77 -9.74
C PRO A 14 2.70 -22.84 -10.70
N ALA A 15 1.53 -23.28 -11.16
CA ALA A 15 0.68 -22.49 -12.02
C ALA A 15 0.53 -21.09 -11.40
N PRO A 16 0.52 -20.00 -12.20
CA PRO A 16 0.29 -18.67 -11.69
C PRO A 16 -0.99 -18.70 -10.87
N VAL A 17 -0.87 -18.35 -9.58
CA VAL A 17 -2.01 -18.22 -8.70
C VAL A 17 -2.97 -17.22 -9.35
N PRO A 18 -4.24 -17.59 -9.62
CA PRO A 18 -5.20 -16.62 -10.10
C PRO A 18 -5.32 -15.53 -9.04
N ALA A 19 -5.41 -14.27 -9.48
CA ALA A 19 -5.66 -13.15 -8.59
C ALA A 19 -6.89 -13.49 -7.71
N GLY A 20 -6.68 -13.60 -6.39
CA GLY A 20 -7.73 -13.93 -5.42
C GLY A 20 -7.82 -15.39 -4.99
N HIS A 21 -6.71 -16.08 -4.70
CA HIS A 21 -6.78 -17.27 -3.84
C HIS A 21 -7.04 -16.86 -2.39
N ILE A 22 -8.23 -17.16 -1.87
CA ILE A 22 -8.58 -16.96 -0.45
C ILE A 22 -8.09 -18.19 0.32
N ASP A 23 -6.94 -18.04 0.99
CA ASP A 23 -6.54 -18.94 2.07
C ASP A 23 -7.38 -18.59 3.32
N THR A 24 -7.99 -19.59 3.94
CA THR A 24 -8.83 -19.54 5.14
C THR A 24 -8.12 -19.10 6.44
N ALA A 25 -6.97 -18.42 6.36
CA ALA A 25 -6.53 -17.51 7.41
C ALA A 25 -7.20 -16.14 7.20
N SER A 26 -8.50 -16.05 7.48
CA SER A 26 -9.37 -14.87 7.27
C SER A 26 -8.70 -13.56 7.68
N GLY A 27 -8.11 -12.84 6.72
CA GLY A 27 -7.44 -11.56 6.92
C GLY A 27 -8.05 -10.48 6.06
N LEU A 28 -7.83 -9.22 6.42
CA LEU A 28 -8.19 -8.07 5.60
C LEU A 28 -6.96 -7.60 4.83
N PHE A 29 -7.14 -7.19 3.57
CA PHE A 29 -6.07 -6.64 2.76
C PHE A 29 -6.50 -5.27 2.22
N PHE A 30 -5.59 -4.33 2.27
CA PHE A 30 -5.77 -2.97 1.78
C PHE A 30 -4.75 -2.70 0.69
N THR A 31 -5.23 -2.20 -0.45
CA THR A 31 -4.39 -1.66 -1.51
C THR A 31 -4.40 -0.14 -1.41
N VAL A 32 -3.23 0.47 -1.55
CA VAL A 32 -3.02 1.92 -1.49
C VAL A 32 -2.43 2.37 -2.82
N HIS A 33 -3.09 3.33 -3.44
CA HIS A 33 -2.59 4.00 -4.64
C HIS A 33 -2.33 5.47 -4.29
N GLU A 34 -1.12 5.94 -4.54
CA GLU A 34 -0.75 7.35 -4.44
C GLU A 34 -0.60 7.92 -5.86
N PHE A 35 -1.21 9.07 -6.10
CA PHE A 35 -1.14 9.78 -7.37
C PHE A 35 -1.11 11.30 -7.14
N ALA A 36 -0.60 12.03 -8.12
CA ALA A 36 -0.72 13.48 -8.18
C ALA A 36 -1.89 13.87 -9.08
N GLU A 37 -2.81 14.68 -8.54
CA GLU A 37 -3.87 15.33 -9.30
C GLU A 37 -3.32 16.65 -9.85
N LEU A 38 -3.26 16.78 -11.18
CA LEU A 38 -2.82 17.98 -11.87
C LEU A 38 -3.98 18.98 -12.01
N SER A 39 -3.66 20.26 -12.22
CA SER A 39 -4.65 21.32 -12.43
C SER A 39 -5.50 21.14 -13.69
N ASP A 40 -5.05 20.32 -14.64
CA ASP A 40 -5.81 19.94 -15.84
C ASP A 40 -6.71 18.72 -15.63
N GLY A 41 -6.78 18.21 -14.39
CA GLY A 41 -7.60 17.06 -13.99
C GLY A 41 -6.99 15.70 -14.31
N ARG A 42 -5.75 15.65 -14.82
CA ARG A 42 -5.05 14.37 -15.00
C ARG A 42 -4.50 13.86 -13.67
N GLU A 43 -4.56 12.54 -13.51
CA GLU A 43 -3.92 11.84 -12.41
C GLU A 43 -2.65 11.16 -12.91
N ILE A 44 -1.54 11.38 -12.21
CA ILE A 44 -0.27 10.68 -12.45
C ILE A 44 -0.01 9.77 -11.26
N THR A 45 -0.02 8.45 -11.50
CA THR A 45 0.36 7.46 -10.49
C THR A 45 1.79 7.69 -10.02
N LEU A 46 1.94 7.87 -8.72
CA LEU A 46 3.22 8.01 -8.03
C LEU A 46 3.68 6.68 -7.44
N LEU A 47 2.78 5.96 -6.76
CA LEU A 47 3.00 4.63 -6.20
C LEU A 47 1.71 3.81 -6.32
N ASP A 48 1.78 2.60 -6.87
CA ASP A 48 0.61 1.72 -7.06
C ASP A 48 0.71 0.34 -6.39
N ASP A 49 1.92 -0.09 -6.02
CA ASP A 49 2.18 -1.38 -5.35
C ASP A 49 2.38 -1.19 -3.84
N ARG A 50 1.44 -0.51 -3.18
CA ARG A 50 1.44 -0.31 -1.73
C ARG A 50 0.20 -0.92 -1.10
N GLY A 51 0.33 -1.31 0.16
CA GLY A 51 -0.75 -1.95 0.89
C GLY A 51 -0.29 -2.63 2.17
N TRP A 52 -1.25 -3.15 2.93
CA TRP A 52 -0.97 -4.01 4.07
C TRP A 52 -2.06 -5.06 4.25
N GLY A 53 -1.71 -6.14 4.94
CA GLY A 53 -2.64 -7.14 5.41
C GLY A 53 -2.80 -7.09 6.93
N MET A 54 -3.99 -7.38 7.42
CA MET A 54 -4.28 -7.62 8.83
C MET A 54 -4.64 -9.09 9.00
N SER A 55 -3.81 -9.84 9.72
CA SER A 55 -4.11 -11.24 10.03
C SER A 55 -5.25 -11.32 11.05
N GLY A 56 -6.26 -12.12 10.77
CA GLY A 56 -7.42 -12.25 11.67
C GLY A 56 -7.16 -13.01 12.96
N GLY A 57 -6.09 -13.82 13.02
CA GLY A 57 -5.84 -14.69 14.18
C GLY A 57 -7.01 -15.65 14.47
N GLY A 58 -7.74 -16.07 13.43
CA GLY A 58 -8.96 -16.89 13.55
C GLY A 58 -10.25 -16.08 13.73
N ARG A 59 -10.19 -14.74 13.79
CA ARG A 59 -11.37 -13.87 13.76
C ARG A 59 -11.99 -13.80 12.37
N THR A 60 -13.29 -13.58 12.32
CA THR A 60 -14.00 -13.32 11.06
C THR A 60 -13.66 -11.92 10.52
N PRO A 61 -13.78 -11.69 9.21
CA PRO A 61 -13.64 -10.36 8.63
C PRO A 61 -14.56 -9.32 9.28
N ASP A 62 -15.77 -9.70 9.70
CA ASP A 62 -16.72 -8.78 10.38
C ASP A 62 -16.24 -8.38 11.78
N ALA A 63 -15.63 -9.29 12.53
CA ALA A 63 -15.03 -8.98 13.82
C ALA A 63 -13.86 -7.99 13.65
N LEU A 64 -12.97 -8.22 12.67
CA LEU A 64 -11.89 -7.29 12.34
C LEU A 64 -12.41 -5.93 11.91
N ARG A 65 -13.49 -5.92 11.13
CA ARG A 65 -14.15 -4.70 10.67
C ARG A 65 -14.71 -3.86 11.80
N SER A 66 -15.32 -4.49 12.81
CA SER A 66 -15.93 -3.79 13.94
C SER A 66 -14.95 -2.96 14.77
N GLU A 67 -13.66 -3.33 14.72
CA GLU A 67 -12.56 -2.64 15.40
C GLU A 67 -11.90 -1.58 14.50
N LEU A 68 -12.23 -1.55 13.21
CA LEU A 68 -11.55 -0.73 12.20
C LEU A 68 -12.22 0.65 12.08
N THR A 69 -11.51 1.71 12.43
CA THR A 69 -11.97 3.09 12.25
C THR A 69 -11.33 3.73 11.00
N ILE A 70 -11.96 4.78 10.47
CA ILE A 70 -11.39 5.56 9.36
C ILE A 70 -10.05 6.18 9.78
N GLU A 71 -9.94 6.63 11.03
CA GLU A 71 -8.72 7.18 11.61
C GLU A 71 -7.61 6.12 11.64
N GLU A 72 -7.93 4.89 12.03
CA GLU A 72 -7.00 3.75 12.03
C GLU A 72 -6.49 3.43 10.62
N ILE A 73 -7.41 3.38 9.65
CA ILE A 73 -7.06 3.18 8.22
C ILE A 73 -6.12 4.30 7.77
N ALA A 74 -6.45 5.56 8.07
CA ALA A 74 -5.63 6.71 7.66
C ALA A 74 -4.23 6.64 8.25
N ARG A 75 -4.10 6.30 9.53
CA ARG A 75 -2.82 6.10 10.19
C ARG A 75 -2.00 4.99 9.52
N MET A 76 -2.62 3.85 9.21
CA MET A 76 -1.95 2.72 8.54
C MET A 76 -1.51 3.07 7.12
N VAL A 77 -2.30 3.86 6.37
CA VAL A 77 -1.90 4.37 5.05
C VAL A 77 -0.61 5.18 5.15
N TYR A 78 -0.49 6.07 6.14
CA TYR A 78 0.75 6.85 6.30
C TYR A 78 1.96 5.97 6.59
N MET A 79 1.80 4.89 7.36
CA MET A 79 2.89 3.96 7.65
C MET A 79 3.39 3.21 6.41
N VAL A 80 2.50 2.76 5.52
CA VAL A 80 2.92 2.02 4.31
C VAL A 80 3.45 2.92 3.19
N LEU A 81 3.17 4.22 3.27
CA LEU A 81 3.76 5.22 2.39
C LEU A 81 5.15 5.65 2.86
N LEU A 82 5.61 5.25 4.05
CA LEU A 82 6.98 5.51 4.47
C LEU A 82 7.96 4.79 3.52
N PRO A 83 9.14 5.36 3.25
CA PRO A 83 10.14 4.72 2.42
C PRO A 83 10.57 3.39 3.01
N ASP A 84 10.68 2.37 2.16
CA ASP A 84 11.15 1.04 2.58
C ASP A 84 12.62 1.04 3.00
N TRP A 85 13.38 2.06 2.62
CA TRP A 85 14.80 2.22 2.97
C TRP A 85 15.03 2.79 4.37
N ALA A 86 13.97 3.12 5.12
CA ALA A 86 14.10 3.57 6.50
C ALA A 86 14.84 2.51 7.33
N ASP A 87 16.11 2.77 7.63
CA ASP A 87 17.01 1.87 8.32
C ASP A 87 17.82 2.63 9.38
N PHE A 88 18.85 1.97 9.92
CA PHE A 88 19.70 2.58 10.95
C PHE A 88 20.50 3.78 10.43
N ASP A 89 20.92 3.76 9.16
CA ASP A 89 21.72 4.82 8.54
C ASP A 89 20.81 5.95 8.02
N HIS A 90 19.53 5.65 7.77
CA HIS A 90 18.51 6.57 7.32
C HIS A 90 17.22 6.45 8.16
N PRO A 91 17.25 6.87 9.44
CA PRO A 91 16.11 6.68 10.33
C PRO A 91 14.96 7.61 9.99
N LEU A 92 13.74 7.14 10.25
CA LEU A 92 12.55 7.98 10.25
C LEU A 92 12.70 9.14 11.24
N PRO A 93 12.03 10.28 11.00
CA PRO A 93 11.96 11.36 11.99
C PRO A 93 11.44 10.83 13.34
N PRO A 94 11.98 11.30 14.47
CA PRO A 94 11.62 10.79 15.79
C PRO A 94 10.17 11.09 16.20
N ASP A 95 9.53 12.07 15.55
CA ASP A 95 8.14 12.43 15.75
C ASP A 95 7.28 11.95 14.58
N LEU A 96 6.89 10.68 14.61
CA LEU A 96 6.01 10.09 13.60
C LEU A 96 4.62 10.76 13.60
N ALA A 97 4.18 11.32 14.72
CA ALA A 97 2.92 12.08 14.78
C ALA A 97 3.04 13.42 14.02
N ALA A 98 4.23 14.02 13.94
CA ALA A 98 4.50 15.13 13.03
C ALA A 98 4.62 14.69 11.56
N VAL A 99 4.83 13.41 11.27
CA VAL A 99 4.84 12.82 9.92
C VAL A 99 3.41 12.50 9.44
N GLU A 100 2.55 12.06 10.35
CA GLU A 100 1.10 11.90 10.15
C GLU A 100 0.49 13.26 9.77
N GLY A 101 0.09 13.41 8.50
CA GLY A 101 -0.53 14.63 7.97
C GLY A 101 0.41 15.69 7.37
N SER A 102 1.74 15.57 7.51
CA SER A 102 2.71 16.49 6.89
C SER A 102 3.40 15.94 5.64
N GLY A 103 3.25 14.63 5.37
CA GLY A 103 4.06 13.92 4.39
C GLY A 103 5.53 13.70 4.83
N GLY A 104 5.85 13.96 6.10
CA GLY A 104 7.19 14.24 6.61
C GLY A 104 8.27 13.14 6.58
N ALA A 105 8.10 12.05 5.84
CA ALA A 105 9.12 11.02 5.73
C ALA A 105 9.24 10.42 4.32
N GLN A 106 8.67 11.06 3.30
CA GLN A 106 8.60 10.50 1.94
C GLN A 106 9.90 10.70 1.17
N ASP A 107 10.11 9.85 0.17
CA ASP A 107 11.16 10.04 -0.83
C ASP A 107 10.70 11.08 -1.87
N TRP A 108 10.73 12.36 -1.46
CA TRP A 108 10.25 13.47 -2.27
C TRP A 108 11.05 13.66 -3.57
N ASP A 109 12.32 13.27 -3.57
CA ASP A 109 13.16 13.26 -4.77
C ASP A 109 12.65 12.22 -5.78
N LEU A 110 12.36 10.99 -5.32
CA LEU A 110 11.73 9.96 -6.16
C LEU A 110 10.38 10.43 -6.73
N LEU A 111 9.53 11.06 -5.91
CA LEU A 111 8.24 11.56 -6.38
C LEU A 111 8.41 12.66 -7.45
N ALA A 112 9.35 13.59 -7.26
CA ALA A 112 9.66 14.62 -8.24
C ALA A 112 10.23 14.03 -9.54
N GLU A 113 11.05 12.99 -9.46
CA GLU A 113 11.57 12.26 -10.61
C GLU A 113 10.45 11.56 -11.40
N ARG A 114 9.53 10.89 -10.70
CA ARG A 114 8.36 10.26 -11.34
C ARG A 114 7.50 11.28 -12.06
N LEU A 115 7.18 12.40 -11.43
CA LEU A 115 6.43 13.49 -12.09
C LEU A 115 7.14 14.01 -13.34
N ARG A 116 8.47 14.15 -13.28
CA ARG A 116 9.28 14.59 -14.42
C ARG A 116 9.19 13.62 -15.60
N ALA A 117 9.10 12.31 -15.36
CA ALA A 117 8.91 11.32 -16.41
C ALA A 117 7.61 11.53 -17.22
N PHE A 118 6.61 12.19 -16.62
CA PHE A 118 5.35 12.58 -17.27
C PHE A 118 5.33 14.06 -17.72
N GLY A 119 6.49 14.73 -17.73
CA GLY A 119 6.65 16.11 -18.18
C GLY A 119 6.22 17.17 -17.15
N VAL A 120 5.99 16.77 -15.90
CA VAL A 120 5.65 17.70 -14.81
C VAL A 120 6.93 18.09 -14.06
N VAL A 121 7.27 19.38 -14.09
CA VAL A 121 8.44 19.91 -13.38
C VAL A 121 8.01 20.36 -11.99
N SER A 122 8.53 19.68 -10.97
CA SER A 122 8.36 20.04 -9.55
C SER A 122 9.65 19.80 -8.79
N THR A 123 9.79 20.44 -7.64
CA THR A 123 10.88 20.21 -6.67
C THR A 123 10.34 19.49 -5.42
N PRO A 124 11.20 18.77 -4.68
CA PRO A 124 10.85 18.21 -3.38
C PRO A 124 10.23 19.23 -2.42
N ALA A 125 10.79 20.45 -2.39
CA ALA A 125 10.34 21.54 -1.53
C ALA A 125 8.94 22.06 -1.88
N GLU A 126 8.55 21.97 -3.16
CA GLU A 126 7.18 22.29 -3.61
C GLU A 126 6.23 21.15 -3.25
N LEU A 127 6.63 19.89 -3.46
CA LEU A 127 5.81 18.72 -3.18
C LEU A 127 5.43 18.59 -1.70
N VAL A 128 6.37 18.86 -0.78
CA VAL A 128 6.12 18.88 0.67
C VAL A 128 4.99 19.85 1.06
N ARG A 129 4.76 20.89 0.27
CA ARG A 129 3.73 21.92 0.57
C ARG A 129 2.37 21.60 -0.03
N VAL A 130 2.28 20.59 -0.89
CA VAL A 130 1.01 20.18 -1.51
C VAL A 130 0.19 19.42 -0.46
N PRO A 131 -1.04 19.86 -0.15
CA PRO A 131 -1.90 19.13 0.78
C PRO A 131 -2.19 17.72 0.25
N ARG A 132 -1.98 16.71 1.10
CA ARG A 132 -2.38 15.34 0.79
C ARG A 132 -3.85 15.13 1.12
N ARG A 133 -4.56 14.44 0.23
CA ARG A 133 -5.92 13.96 0.43
C ARG A 133 -5.89 12.45 0.52
N LEU A 134 -6.60 11.90 1.51
CA LEU A 134 -6.84 10.46 1.60
C LEU A 134 -8.28 10.19 1.17
N ASP A 135 -8.43 9.39 0.11
CA ASP A 135 -9.71 8.94 -0.37
C ASP A 135 -9.87 7.44 -0.11
N LEU A 136 -10.95 7.06 0.58
CA LEU A 136 -11.33 5.65 0.73
C LEU A 136 -11.95 5.16 -0.58
N GLY A 137 -11.51 4.04 -1.15
CA GLY A 137 -12.16 3.49 -2.35
C GLY A 137 -13.64 3.17 -2.13
N ASP A 138 -14.46 3.21 -3.19
CA ASP A 138 -15.92 3.02 -3.07
C ASP A 138 -16.30 1.68 -2.44
N HIS A 139 -15.54 0.62 -2.75
CA HIS A 139 -15.72 -0.67 -2.11
C HIS A 139 -15.48 -0.61 -0.60
N LEU A 140 -14.40 0.04 -0.17
CA LEU A 140 -14.08 0.21 1.25
C LEU A 140 -15.12 1.09 1.96
N ARG A 141 -15.58 2.18 1.33
CA ARG A 141 -16.67 3.03 1.86
C ARG A 141 -17.97 2.24 2.03
N ALA A 142 -18.39 1.50 1.00
CA ALA A 142 -19.61 0.70 1.04
C ALA A 142 -19.52 -0.41 2.08
N TRP A 143 -18.35 -1.07 2.15
CA TRP A 143 -18.08 -2.07 3.17
C TRP A 143 -18.22 -1.45 4.54
N LEU A 144 -17.48 -0.38 4.90
CA LEU A 144 -17.56 0.31 6.19
C LEU A 144 -18.96 0.84 6.55
N ALA A 145 -19.79 1.19 5.57
CA ALA A 145 -21.16 1.67 5.81
C ALA A 145 -22.19 0.55 6.06
N THR A 146 -21.85 -0.71 5.81
CA THR A 146 -22.78 -1.84 5.96
C THR A 146 -22.97 -2.17 7.45
N PRO A 147 -24.17 -2.16 8.03
CA PRO A 147 -24.33 -2.52 9.45
C PRO A 147 -23.78 -3.93 9.72
N ALA A 148 -23.09 -4.11 10.85
CA ALA A 148 -22.72 -5.44 11.31
C ALA A 148 -23.97 -6.14 11.85
N ASP A 149 -24.25 -7.35 11.37
CA ASP A 149 -25.33 -8.23 11.89
C ASP A 149 -24.94 -8.84 13.24
#